data_AF-A0AAU4W131-F1
#
_entry.id   AF-A0AAU4W131-F1
#
_cell.length_a   1.000
_cell.length_b   1.000
_cell.length_c   1.000
_cell.angle_alpha   90.00
_cell.angle_beta   90.00
_cell.angle_gamma   90.00
#
_symmetry.space_group_name_H-M   'P 1'
#
loop_
_entity.id
_entity.type
_entity.pdbx_description
1 polymer ?
#
loop_
_entity_poly.entity_id
_entity_poly.type
_entity_poly.pdbx_seq_one_letter_code
_entity_poly.pdbx_strand_id
1 'polypeptide(L)' 'MSSQRYELVFSDGPETSEDAVVVTATGQAGPGGHPVYADATGIVRAEISDQEEVRILASGGGQDPVRVVRVRPLP' A
#
# COMPACT_ATOMS: atom_id res chain seq x y z
N MET A 1 -20.64 -4.73 -5.25
CA MET A 1 -19.37 -5.30 -4.74
C MET A 1 -18.60 -4.13 -4.18
N SER A 2 -18.43 -4.05 -2.86
CA SER A 2 -17.65 -2.98 -2.24
C SER A 2 -16.20 -3.13 -2.72
N SER A 3 -15.71 -2.15 -3.48
CA SER A 3 -14.29 -2.11 -3.85
C SER A 3 -13.50 -2.04 -2.55
N GLN A 4 -12.70 -3.06 -2.27
CA GLN A 4 -11.93 -3.11 -1.03
C GLN A 4 -10.92 -1.96 -1.02
N ARG A 5 -10.88 -1.23 0.10
CA ARG A 5 -9.99 -0.09 0.31
C ARG A 5 -9.14 -0.34 1.53
N TYR A 6 -7.92 0.17 1.50
CA TYR A 6 -7.00 0.07 2.61
C TYR A 6 -6.40 1.43 2.91
N GLU A 7 -6.14 1.69 4.18
CA GLU A 7 -5.26 2.76 4.63
C GLU A 7 -3.86 2.16 4.85
N LEU A 8 -2.85 2.74 4.20
CA LEU A 8 -1.43 2.42 4.39
C LEU A 8 -0.79 3.52 5.21
N VAL A 9 -0.20 3.17 6.35
CA VAL A 9 0.52 4.10 7.22
C VAL A 9 2.01 3.93 6.99
N PHE A 10 2.67 5.02 6.61
CA PHE A 10 4.10 5.14 6.41
C PHE A 10 4.73 5.91 7.57
N SER A 11 5.96 5.53 7.93
CA SER A 11 6.74 6.27 8.93
C SER A 11 8.21 6.34 8.51
N ASP A 12 8.76 7.55 8.55
CA ASP A 12 10.18 7.81 8.23
C ASP A 12 11.12 7.69 9.43
N GLY A 13 10.63 7.18 10.58
CA GLY A 13 11.44 6.97 11.78
C GLY A 13 10.64 7.08 13.09
N PRO A 14 11.28 6.79 14.24
CA PRO A 14 10.60 6.77 15.54
C PRO A 14 10.13 8.14 16.05
N GLU A 15 10.64 9.25 15.50
CA GLU A 15 10.27 10.62 15.88
C GLU A 15 9.61 11.42 14.75
N THR A 16 9.34 10.79 13.60
CA THR A 16 8.74 11.47 12.44
C THR A 16 7.23 11.23 12.39
N SER A 17 6.50 12.19 11.83
CA SER A 17 5.06 12.09 11.59
C SER A 17 4.70 10.85 10.76
N GLU A 18 3.65 10.15 11.18
CA GLU A 18 3.01 9.11 10.38
C GLU A 18 2.25 9.76 9.21
N ASP A 19 2.41 9.25 8.00
CA ASP A 19 1.60 9.64 6.83
C ASP A 19 0.69 8.48 6.42
N ALA A 20 -0.56 8.78 6.09
CA ALA A 20 -1.58 7.78 5.80
C ALA A 20 -2.15 7.99 4.40
N VAL A 21 -2.09 6.94 3.57
CA VAL A 21 -2.56 6.95 2.19
C VAL A 21 -3.66 5.92 2.01
N VAL A 22 -4.79 6.37 1.45
CA VAL A 22 -5.88 5.46 1.08
C VAL A 22 -5.63 4.89 -0.31
N VAL A 23 -5.65 3.57 -0.41
CA VAL A 23 -5.50 2.82 -1.65
C VAL A 23 -6.74 2.02 -1.97
N THR A 24 -7.00 1.84 -3.27
CA THR A 24 -8.19 1.15 -3.79
C THR A 24 -7.79 0.08 -4.79
N ALA A 25 -8.58 -0.99 -4.87
CA ALA A 25 -8.27 -2.12 -5.75
C ALA A 25 -8.20 -1.69 -7.22
N THR A 26 -7.10 -2.03 -7.89
CA THR A 26 -6.87 -1.71 -9.30
C THR A 26 -7.44 -2.76 -10.27
N GLY A 27 -7.86 -3.92 -9.74
CA GLY A 27 -8.25 -5.09 -10.53
C GLY A 27 -7.08 -5.86 -11.15
N GLN A 28 -5.84 -5.51 -10.82
CA GLN A 28 -4.63 -6.21 -11.27
C GLN A 28 -4.06 -7.10 -10.14
N ALA A 29 -3.30 -8.12 -10.51
CA ALA A 29 -2.52 -8.94 -9.58
C ALA A 29 -1.04 -8.54 -9.61
N GLY A 30 -0.39 -8.58 -8.44
CA GLY A 30 1.02 -8.26 -8.26
C GLY A 30 1.93 -9.47 -8.50
N PRO A 31 3.26 -9.29 -8.37
CA PRO A 31 4.23 -10.37 -8.56
C PRO A 31 4.06 -11.57 -7.62
N GLY A 32 3.49 -11.38 -6.43
CA GLY A 32 3.14 -12.47 -5.49
C GLY A 32 1.79 -13.15 -5.80
N GLY A 33 1.03 -12.65 -6.78
CA GLY A 33 -0.29 -13.16 -7.14
C GLY A 33 -1.45 -12.55 -6.35
N HIS A 34 -1.20 -11.57 -5.48
CA HIS A 34 -2.24 -10.91 -4.69
C HIS A 34 -2.75 -9.63 -5.37
N PRO A 35 -3.94 -9.13 -5.00
CA PRO A 35 -4.49 -7.91 -5.58
C PRO A 35 -3.60 -6.69 -5.37
N VAL A 36 -3.50 -5.86 -6.40
CA VAL A 36 -2.80 -4.56 -6.35
C VAL A 36 -3.78 -3.45 -6.04
N TYR A 37 -3.40 -2.62 -5.08
CA TYR A 37 -4.09 -1.41 -4.68
C TYR A 37 -3.24 -0.20 -5.04
N ALA A 38 -3.91 0.89 -5.43
CA ALA A 38 -3.25 2.15 -5.72
C ALA A 38 -4.01 3.32 -5.09
N ASP A 39 -3.27 4.34 -4.70
CA ASP A 39 -3.87 5.62 -4.30
C ASP A 39 -4.44 6.36 -5.52
N ALA A 40 -5.13 7.47 -5.28
CA ALA A 40 -5.76 8.24 -6.33
C ALA A 40 -4.76 8.82 -7.35
N THR A 41 -3.51 9.04 -6.95
CA THR A 41 -2.45 9.56 -7.84
C THR A 41 -1.75 8.46 -8.63
N GLY A 42 -1.82 7.22 -8.17
CA GLY A 42 -1.09 6.08 -8.74
C GLY A 42 0.39 6.03 -8.38
N ILE A 43 0.87 6.95 -7.53
CA ILE A 43 2.25 6.98 -7.02
C ILE A 43 2.47 5.82 -6.05
N VAL A 44 1.54 5.63 -5.12
CA VAL A 44 1.59 4.54 -4.16
C VAL A 44 0.86 3.34 -4.76
N ARG A 45 1.61 2.27 -5.00
CA ARG A 45 1.07 0.98 -5.44
C ARG A 45 1.55 -0.11 -4.48
N ALA A 46 0.62 -0.92 -4.02
CA ALA A 46 0.90 -1.97 -3.05
C ALA A 46 0.19 -3.26 -3.46
N GLU A 47 0.91 -4.37 -3.35
CA GLU A 47 0.32 -5.70 -3.32
C GLU A 47 -0.03 -6.03 -1.86
N ILE A 48 -1.29 -6.41 -1.60
CA ILE A 48 -1.78 -6.72 -0.25
C ILE A 48 -2.37 -8.12 -0.24
N SER A 49 -1.84 -9.00 0.62
CA SER A 49 -2.33 -10.38 0.77
C SER A 49 -3.62 -10.45 1.60
N ASP A 50 -4.24 -11.62 1.63
CA ASP A 50 -5.38 -11.94 2.49
C ASP A 50 -5.02 -11.95 3.99
N GLN A 51 -3.72 -12.05 4.31
CA GLN A 51 -3.17 -11.92 5.66
C GLN A 51 -2.70 -10.50 5.98
N GLU A 52 -3.08 -9.52 5.15
CA GLU A 52 -2.70 -8.11 5.30
C GLU A 52 -1.18 -7.85 5.21
N GLU A 53 -0.43 -8.75 4.58
CA GLU A 53 0.97 -8.50 4.27
C GLU A 53 1.05 -7.49 3.12
N VAL A 54 1.84 -6.42 3.31
CA VAL A 54 1.98 -5.34 2.32
C VAL A 54 3.35 -5.41 1.66
N ARG A 55 3.35 -5.43 0.34
CA ARG A 55 4.53 -5.21 -0.49
C ARG A 55 4.35 -3.98 -1.35
N ILE A 56 5.12 -2.93 -1.07
CA ILE A 56 5.17 -1.74 -1.93
C ILE A 56 5.79 -2.10 -3.28
N LEU A 57 5.12 -1.72 -4.35
CA LEU A 57 5.56 -1.89 -5.73
C LEU A 57 6.20 -0.59 -6.19
N ALA A 58 7.52 -0.48 -6.06
CA ALA A 58 8.26 0.69 -6.50
C ALA A 58 8.16 0.88 -8.02
N SER A 59 7.85 2.10 -8.45
CA SER A 59 7.72 2.48 -9.87
C SER A 59 9.08 2.56 -10.60
N GLY A 60 10.21 2.47 -9.90
CA GLY A 60 11.57 2.57 -10.44
C GLY A 60 12.64 2.57 -9.34
N GLY A 61 13.88 2.19 -9.68
CA GLY A 61 14.97 1.96 -8.73
C GLY A 61 15.45 3.22 -8.00
N GLY A 62 15.56 3.12 -6.67
CA GLY A 62 16.15 4.17 -5.82
C GLY A 62 15.14 4.93 -4.96
N GLN A 63 14.18 4.24 -4.36
CA GLN A 63 13.52 4.74 -3.15
C GLN A 63 14.08 3.91 -1.99
N ASP A 64 14.58 4.56 -0.94
CA ASP A 64 14.75 3.88 0.35
C ASP A 64 13.40 3.22 0.68
N PRO A 65 13.38 1.96 1.16
CA PRO A 65 12.12 1.28 1.42
C PRO A 65 11.35 2.07 2.48
N VAL A 66 10.40 2.89 2.05
CA VAL A 66 9.45 3.55 2.94
C VAL A 66 8.79 2.43 3.73
N ARG A 67 8.98 2.45 5.04
CA ARG A 67 8.49 1.38 5.90
C ARG A 67 7.00 1.58 6.06
N VAL A 68 6.21 0.80 5.34
CA VAL A 68 4.81 0.59 5.73
C VAL A 68 4.82 -0.04 7.10
N VAL A 69 4.30 0.67 8.09
CA VAL A 69 4.24 0.19 9.47
C VAL A 69 2.90 -0.44 9.77
N ARG A 70 1.82 -0.04 9.09
CA ARG A 70 0.47 -0.57 9.28
C ARG A 70 -0.36 -0.54 8.00
N VAL A 71 -1.27 -1.50 7.89
CA VAL A 71 -2.36 -1.52 6.92
C VAL A 71 -3.68 -1.73 7.65
N ARG A 72 -4.74 -1.06 7.21
CA ARG A 72 -6.08 -1.20 7.81
C ARG A 72 -7.14 -1.29 6.72
N PRO A 73 -7.99 -2.31 6.70
CA PRO A 73 -9.14 -2.33 5.80
C PRO A 73 -10.10 -1.20 6.17
N LEU A 74 -10.61 -0.50 5.17
CA LEU A 74 -11.60 0.57 5.33
C LEU A 74 -13.00 0.05 4.94
N PRO A 75 -14.06 0.51 5.63
CA PRO A 75 -15.44 0.16 5.30
C PRO A 75 -15.91 0.66 3.93
#